data_AF-A0A7S0HLP5-F1
#
_entry.id   AF-A0A7S0HLP5-F1
#
_cell.length_a   1.000
_cell.length_b   1.000
_cell.length_c   1.000
_cell.angle_alpha   90.00
_cell.angle_beta   90.00
_cell.angle_gamma   90.00
#
_symmetry.space_group_name_H-M   'P 1'
#
loop_
_entity.id
_entity.type
_entity.pdbx_description
1 polymer ?
#
loop_
_entity_poly.entity_id
_entity_poly.type
_entity_poly.pdbx_seq_one_letter_code
_entity_poly.pdbx_strand_id
1 'polypeptide(L)'
;DYLAWCRTWVRECARVMRAGGSFLLYGSPAKLWISHLKIMVADEFQLEFKQHVSWVYKQGGDSRMQGMRAYSVRMEHVEWFTKPGAEHTFNAEAGAEMYAPEEIKEALAKGIGRVTEAALAKGRPPKNWMEI
;
A
#
# COMPACT_ATOMS: atom_id res chain seq x y z
N ASP A 1 1.90 -23.03 15.22
CA ASP A 1 2.44 -21.66 15.30
C ASP A 1 1.76 -20.77 14.23
N TYR A 2 1.64 -19.46 14.48
CA TYR A 2 0.95 -18.52 13.59
C TYR A 2 1.60 -18.45 12.20
N LEU A 3 2.93 -18.38 12.10
CA LEU A 3 3.60 -18.31 10.80
C LEU A 3 3.50 -19.62 10.03
N ALA A 4 3.55 -20.76 10.73
CA ALA A 4 3.34 -22.07 10.11
C ALA A 4 1.92 -22.21 9.55
N TRP A 5 0.92 -21.68 10.27
CA TRP A 5 -0.46 -21.62 9.78
C TRP A 5 -0.59 -20.66 8.58
N CYS A 6 0.03 -19.47 8.64
CA CYS A 6 -0.02 -18.53 7.53
C CYS A 6 0.60 -19.07 6.24
N ARG A 7 1.72 -19.79 6.38
CA ARG A 7 2.41 -20.44 5.27
C ARG A 7 1.50 -21.36 4.45
N THR A 8 0.51 -22.01 5.07
CA THR A 8 -0.37 -22.95 4.34
C THR A 8 -1.27 -22.22 3.35
N TRP A 9 -1.91 -21.12 3.77
CA TRP A 9 -2.80 -20.38 2.88
C TRP A 9 -2.04 -19.46 1.92
N VAL A 10 -0.90 -18.87 2.32
CA VAL A 10 -0.07 -18.08 1.39
C VAL A 10 0.40 -18.93 0.22
N ARG A 11 0.80 -20.19 0.49
CA ARG A 11 1.18 -21.15 -0.56
C ARG A 11 0.08 -21.33 -1.59
N GLU A 12 -1.15 -21.55 -1.13
CA GLU A 12 -2.28 -21.77 -2.04
C GLU A 12 -2.62 -20.50 -2.82
N CYS A 13 -2.56 -19.31 -2.18
CA CYS A 13 -2.69 -18.04 -2.89
C CYS A 13 -1.67 -17.92 -4.02
N ALA A 14 -0.38 -18.11 -3.73
CA ALA A 14 0.68 -18.04 -4.73
C ALA A 14 0.51 -19.08 -5.84
N ARG A 15 0.01 -20.28 -5.52
CA ARG A 15 -0.27 -21.36 -6.49
C ARG A 15 -1.35 -20.96 -7.49
N VAL A 16 -2.49 -20.46 -7.01
CA VAL A 16 -3.66 -20.16 -7.86
C VAL A 16 -3.57 -18.81 -8.58
N MET A 17 -2.70 -17.90 -8.13
CA MET A 17 -2.45 -16.65 -8.83
C MET A 17 -1.93 -16.90 -10.25
N ARG A 18 -2.49 -16.19 -11.22
CA ARG A 18 -1.91 -16.09 -12.57
C ARG A 18 -0.61 -15.28 -12.54
N ALA A 19 0.25 -15.47 -13.54
CA ALA A 19 1.37 -14.55 -13.77
C ALA A 19 0.86 -13.11 -13.93
N GLY A 20 1.56 -12.13 -13.34
CA GLY A 20 1.12 -10.74 -13.25
C GLY A 20 -0.05 -10.50 -12.26
N GLY A 21 -0.54 -11.53 -11.57
CA GLY A 21 -1.56 -11.38 -10.54
C GLY A 21 -1.02 -10.67 -9.29
N SER A 22 -1.86 -9.87 -8.65
CA SER A 22 -1.50 -9.12 -7.43
C SER A 22 -1.92 -9.85 -6.15
N PHE A 23 -1.10 -9.73 -5.11
CA PHE A 23 -1.36 -10.20 -3.76
C PHE A 23 -1.15 -9.04 -2.79
N LEU A 24 -2.19 -8.71 -2.02
CA LEU A 24 -2.15 -7.64 -1.02
C LEU A 24 -2.19 -8.28 0.36
N LEU A 25 -1.10 -8.13 1.11
CA LEU A 25 -0.96 -8.66 2.45
C LEU A 25 -1.18 -7.54 3.47
N TYR A 26 -2.25 -7.65 4.25
CA TYR A 26 -2.57 -6.71 5.31
C TYR A 26 -1.99 -7.16 6.65
N GLY A 27 -1.51 -6.23 7.46
CA GLY A 27 -1.19 -6.53 8.86
C GLY A 27 -0.74 -5.36 9.70
N SER A 28 -0.82 -5.56 11.01
CA SER A 28 -0.51 -4.51 11.98
C SER A 28 1.00 -4.36 12.19
N PRO A 29 1.51 -3.12 12.24
CA PRO A 29 2.88 -2.85 12.65
C PRO A 29 3.12 -3.07 14.15
N ALA A 30 2.07 -3.30 14.95
CA ALA A 30 2.19 -3.49 16.40
C ALA A 30 2.99 -4.74 16.80
N LYS A 31 3.18 -5.68 15.87
CA LYS A 31 3.98 -6.90 16.02
C LYS A 31 4.81 -7.13 14.76
N LEU A 32 5.88 -7.90 14.88
CA LEU A 32 6.76 -8.24 13.75
C LEU A 32 6.12 -9.19 12.73
N TRP A 33 4.89 -9.66 12.97
CA TRP A 33 4.23 -10.64 12.10
C TRP A 33 4.14 -10.21 10.65
N ILE A 34 3.75 -8.95 10.39
CA ILE A 34 3.67 -8.44 9.02
C ILE A 34 5.04 -8.41 8.34
N SER A 35 6.11 -8.08 9.08
CA SER A 35 7.49 -8.11 8.57
C SER A 35 7.94 -9.54 8.24
N HIS A 36 7.65 -10.51 9.10
CA HIS A 36 7.98 -11.91 8.85
C HIS A 36 7.20 -12.48 7.66
N LEU A 37 5.90 -12.16 7.56
CA LEU A 37 5.07 -12.61 6.45
C LEU A 37 5.52 -11.98 5.13
N LYS A 38 5.89 -10.69 5.13
CA LYS A 38 6.44 -9.99 3.95
C LYS A 38 7.66 -10.72 3.39
N ILE A 39 8.61 -11.08 4.26
CA ILE A 39 9.82 -11.81 3.88
C ILE A 39 9.47 -13.21 3.39
N MET A 40 8.59 -13.93 4.11
CA MET A 40 8.13 -15.27 3.70
C MET A 40 7.50 -15.26 2.30
N VAL A 41 6.67 -14.27 1.99
CA VAL A 41 6.02 -14.11 0.68
C VAL A 41 7.04 -13.92 -0.44
N ALA A 42 8.04 -13.06 -0.21
CA ALA A 42 9.10 -12.82 -1.18
C ALA A 42 10.00 -14.06 -1.37
N ASP A 43 10.56 -14.57 -0.28
CA ASP A 43 11.65 -15.54 -0.35
C ASP A 43 11.17 -16.97 -0.59
N GLU A 44 10.04 -17.37 -0.02
CA GLU A 44 9.58 -18.76 -0.12
C GLU A 44 8.62 -18.98 -1.28
N PHE A 45 7.82 -17.97 -1.60
CA PHE A 45 6.78 -18.06 -2.63
C PHE A 45 7.12 -17.26 -3.88
N GLN A 46 8.27 -16.59 -3.90
CA GLN A 46 8.84 -15.91 -5.08
C GLN A 46 7.86 -14.91 -5.69
N LEU A 47 7.02 -14.28 -4.86
CA LEU A 47 6.22 -13.13 -5.30
C LEU A 47 7.08 -11.88 -5.21
N GLU A 48 7.04 -11.05 -6.26
CA GLU A 48 7.81 -9.83 -6.35
C GLU A 48 7.16 -8.72 -5.54
N PHE A 49 7.90 -8.16 -4.57
CA PHE A 49 7.44 -7.00 -3.83
C PHE A 49 7.36 -5.77 -4.75
N LYS A 50 6.23 -5.06 -4.71
CA LYS A 50 6.03 -3.81 -5.48
C LYS A 50 6.06 -2.59 -4.58
N GLN A 51 5.25 -2.59 -3.53
CA GLN A 51 5.13 -1.40 -2.69
C GLN A 51 4.56 -1.73 -1.32
N HIS A 52 4.99 -0.93 -0.34
CA HIS A 52 4.36 -0.85 0.95
C HIS A 52 3.38 0.33 0.92
N VAL A 53 2.15 0.09 1.34
CA VAL A 53 1.12 1.12 1.46
C VAL A 53 0.72 1.28 2.92
N SER A 54 0.82 2.50 3.45
CA SER A 54 0.37 2.82 4.80
C SER A 54 -1.13 3.14 4.79
N TRP A 55 -1.95 2.32 5.43
CA TRP A 55 -3.35 2.65 5.65
C TRP A 55 -3.47 3.40 6.98
N VAL A 56 -3.57 4.73 6.89
CA VAL A 56 -3.57 5.67 8.00
C VAL A 56 -5.01 5.98 8.40
N TYR A 57 -5.33 5.78 9.68
CA TYR A 57 -6.65 6.07 10.22
C TYR A 57 -6.60 7.21 11.24
N LYS A 58 -7.60 8.09 11.18
CA LYS A 58 -7.67 9.29 12.03
C LYS A 58 -7.84 8.97 13.52
N GLN A 59 -8.56 7.90 13.85
CA GLN A 59 -8.97 7.59 15.22
C GLN A 59 -8.34 6.28 15.72
N GLY A 60 -7.97 6.25 17.00
CA GLY A 60 -7.52 5.03 17.66
C GLY A 60 -7.51 5.19 19.17
N GLY A 61 -7.26 4.10 19.90
CA GLY A 61 -7.20 4.14 21.36
C GLY A 61 -6.19 5.17 21.88
N ASP A 62 -6.53 5.85 22.98
CA ASP A 62 -5.63 6.77 23.67
C ASP A 62 -4.70 5.99 24.60
N SER A 63 -3.51 5.66 24.10
CA SER A 63 -2.50 4.91 24.84
C SER A 63 -2.00 5.64 26.10
N ARG A 64 -2.22 6.97 26.20
CA ARG A 64 -1.86 7.74 27.40
C ARG A 64 -2.65 7.30 28.62
N MET A 65 -3.89 6.84 28.42
CA MET A 65 -4.74 6.32 29.51
C MET A 65 -4.20 5.02 30.12
N GLN A 66 -3.24 4.36 29.47
CA GLN A 66 -2.65 3.10 29.91
C GLN A 66 -1.14 3.22 30.22
N GLY A 67 -0.65 4.43 30.47
CA GLY A 67 0.77 4.66 30.78
C GLY A 67 1.68 4.41 29.58
N MET A 68 1.36 5.08 28.47
CA MET A 68 2.04 5.05 27.17
C MET A 68 3.56 4.82 27.27
N ARG A 69 4.03 3.73 26.65
CA ARG A 69 5.47 3.37 26.55
C ARG A 69 6.02 3.37 25.11
N ALA A 70 5.16 3.60 24.13
CA ALA A 70 5.48 3.66 22.71
C ALA A 70 4.44 4.55 22.01
N TYR A 71 4.76 5.06 20.81
CA TYR A 71 3.81 5.84 20.02
C TYR A 71 2.55 5.03 19.70
N SER A 72 1.39 5.71 19.70
CA SER A 72 0.13 5.06 19.38
C SER A 72 0.11 4.64 17.91
N VAL A 73 -0.27 3.39 17.66
CA VAL A 73 -0.45 2.90 16.29
C VAL A 73 -1.64 3.62 15.66
N ARG A 74 -1.39 4.26 14.51
CA ARG A 74 -2.37 5.03 13.71
C ARG A 74 -2.36 4.65 12.25
N MET A 75 -1.75 3.51 11.95
CA MET A 75 -1.72 2.95 10.62
C MET A 75 -1.63 1.43 10.67
N GLU A 76 -2.03 0.81 9.57
CA GLU A 76 -1.80 -0.59 9.28
C GLU A 76 -1.05 -0.70 7.96
N HIS A 77 -0.35 -1.80 7.74
CA HIS A 77 0.44 -2.01 6.54
C HIS A 77 -0.36 -2.80 5.51
N VAL A 78 -0.22 -2.41 4.25
CA VAL A 78 -0.63 -3.21 3.09
C VAL A 78 0.61 -3.43 2.23
N GLU A 79 1.12 -4.65 2.22
CA GLU A 79 2.28 -5.05 1.43
C GLU A 79 1.79 -5.62 0.09
N TRP A 80 2.14 -4.96 -1.02
CA TRP A 80 1.74 -5.37 -2.35
C TRP A 80 2.84 -6.18 -3.03
N PHE A 81 2.45 -7.36 -3.52
CA PHE A 81 3.27 -8.24 -4.33
C PHE A 81 2.60 -8.59 -5.65
N THR A 82 3.40 -9.05 -6.62
CA THR A 82 2.89 -9.62 -7.86
C THR A 82 3.56 -10.96 -8.16
N LYS A 83 2.85 -11.86 -8.82
CA LYS A 83 3.45 -13.10 -9.33
C LYS A 83 4.27 -12.81 -10.59
N PRO A 84 5.53 -13.25 -10.68
CA PRO A 84 6.37 -13.03 -11.86
C PRO A 84 5.82 -13.75 -13.11
N GLY A 85 6.39 -13.40 -14.27
CA GLY A 85 6.14 -14.07 -15.56
C GLY A 85 5.14 -13.36 -16.48
N ALA A 86 4.56 -12.24 -16.05
CA ALA A 86 3.79 -11.34 -16.91
C ALA A 86 3.69 -9.95 -16.28
N GLU A 87 3.38 -8.94 -17.10
CA GLU A 87 3.04 -7.61 -16.62
C GLU A 87 1.79 -7.65 -15.72
N HIS A 88 1.84 -6.90 -14.63
CA HIS A 88 0.72 -6.81 -13.69
C HIS A 88 -0.27 -5.73 -14.12
N THR A 89 -1.54 -5.91 -13.75
CA THR A 89 -2.57 -4.90 -13.99
C THR A 89 -2.47 -3.80 -12.93
N PHE A 90 -2.32 -2.54 -13.36
CA PHE A 90 -2.36 -1.37 -12.48
C PHE A 90 -3.18 -0.23 -13.12
N ASN A 91 -4.36 0.02 -12.56
CA ASN A 91 -5.30 1.02 -13.08
C ASN A 91 -5.09 2.35 -12.35
N ALA A 92 -4.02 3.08 -12.68
CA ALA A 92 -3.64 4.32 -11.98
C ALA A 92 -4.76 5.37 -11.97
N GLU A 93 -5.50 5.49 -13.08
CA GLU A 93 -6.60 6.46 -13.24
C GLU A 93 -7.77 6.18 -12.30
N ALA A 94 -8.03 4.91 -11.97
CA ALA A 94 -9.10 4.54 -11.04
C ALA A 94 -8.80 4.95 -9.58
N GLY A 95 -7.52 5.13 -9.24
CA GLY A 95 -7.08 5.59 -7.93
C GLY A 95 -6.71 7.08 -7.89
N ALA A 96 -6.96 7.83 -8.97
CA ALA A 96 -6.55 9.21 -9.06
C ALA A 96 -7.47 10.13 -8.23
N GLU A 97 -6.86 11.05 -7.47
CA GLU A 97 -7.58 12.11 -6.77
C GLU A 97 -7.59 13.38 -7.64
N MET A 98 -8.77 13.88 -8.01
CA MET A 98 -8.86 15.09 -8.82
C MET A 98 -8.42 16.32 -8.01
N TYR A 99 -7.65 17.19 -8.66
CA TYR A 99 -7.29 18.48 -8.09
C TYR A 99 -8.52 19.38 -7.99
N ALA A 100 -8.64 20.13 -6.90
CA ALA A 100 -9.58 21.23 -6.82
C ALA A 100 -9.16 22.36 -7.79
N PRO A 101 -10.09 23.19 -8.29
CA PRO A 101 -9.78 24.28 -9.22
C PRO A 101 -8.65 25.21 -8.75
N GLU A 102 -8.61 25.49 -7.44
CA GLU A 102 -7.60 26.39 -6.86
C GLU A 102 -6.20 25.77 -6.84
N GLU A 103 -6.13 24.44 -6.67
CA GLU A 103 -4.88 23.69 -6.71
C GLU A 103 -4.33 23.59 -8.14
N ILE A 104 -5.22 23.52 -9.15
CA ILE A 104 -4.83 23.58 -10.56
C ILE A 104 -4.22 24.95 -10.87
N LYS A 105 -4.89 26.03 -10.44
CA LYS A 105 -4.40 27.41 -10.63
C LYS A 105 -3.05 27.61 -9.95
N GLU A 106 -2.88 27.13 -8.73
CA GLU A 106 -1.62 27.17 -8.00
C GLU A 106 -0.52 26.38 -8.73
N ALA A 107 -0.83 25.17 -9.21
CA ALA A 107 0.13 24.32 -9.92
C ALA A 107 0.61 24.95 -11.23
N LEU A 108 -0.29 25.56 -12.00
CA LEU A 108 0.05 26.27 -13.23
C LEU A 108 0.86 27.54 -12.96
N ALA A 109 0.61 28.23 -11.84
CA ALA A 109 1.36 29.41 -11.44
C ALA A 109 2.81 29.12 -10.99
N LYS A 110 3.09 27.90 -10.50
CA LYS A 110 4.43 27.46 -10.05
C LYS A 110 5.45 27.22 -11.18
N GLY A 111 5.05 27.38 -12.45
CA GLY A 111 5.97 27.53 -13.57
C GLY A 111 6.05 26.36 -14.55
N ILE A 112 6.44 26.72 -15.76
CA ILE A 112 6.43 25.95 -17.01
C ILE A 112 7.42 24.78 -16.96
N GLY A 113 6.95 23.58 -17.31
CA GLY A 113 7.78 22.37 -17.50
C GLY A 113 7.60 21.27 -16.46
N ARG A 114 6.84 21.48 -15.38
CA ARG A 114 6.60 20.46 -14.34
C ARG A 114 5.24 19.79 -14.39
N VAL A 115 4.21 20.49 -14.88
CA VAL A 115 2.84 19.97 -14.97
C VAL A 115 2.10 20.69 -16.11
N THR A 116 1.38 19.94 -16.93
CA THR A 116 0.52 20.46 -18.00
C THR A 116 -0.94 20.40 -17.55
N GLU A 117 -1.82 21.21 -18.16
CA GLU A 117 -3.26 21.09 -17.94
C GLU A 117 -3.75 19.67 -18.21
N ALA A 118 -3.26 19.03 -19.28
CA ALA A 118 -3.58 17.65 -19.61
C ALA A 118 -3.11 16.65 -18.54
N ALA A 119 -1.98 16.89 -17.87
CA ALA A 119 -1.52 16.05 -16.75
C ALA A 119 -2.37 16.27 -15.50
N LEU A 120 -2.73 17.52 -15.19
CA LEU A 120 -3.59 17.86 -14.05
C LEU A 120 -5.02 17.32 -14.22
N ALA A 121 -5.53 17.29 -15.46
CA ALA A 121 -6.83 16.71 -15.81
C ALA A 121 -6.91 15.19 -15.58
N LYS A 122 -5.76 14.49 -15.50
CA LYS A 122 -5.70 13.06 -15.14
C LYS A 122 -5.78 12.82 -13.63
N GLY A 123 -5.78 13.89 -12.82
CA GLY A 123 -5.74 13.81 -11.38
C GLY A 123 -4.34 13.52 -10.82
N ARG A 124 -4.27 13.49 -9.49
CA ARG A 124 -3.07 13.09 -8.74
C ARG A 124 -2.89 11.60 -8.86
N PRO A 125 -1.68 11.11 -9.16
CA PRO A 125 -1.38 9.69 -9.02
C PRO A 125 -1.72 9.21 -7.59
N PRO A 126 -2.21 7.98 -7.43
CA PRO A 126 -2.48 7.41 -6.12
C PRO A 126 -1.21 7.41 -5.25
N LYS A 127 -1.37 7.80 -3.98
CA LYS A 127 -0.29 7.81 -2.99
C LYS A 127 -0.03 6.39 -2.49
N ASN A 128 1.15 6.16 -1.95
CA ASN A 128 1.47 4.94 -1.19
C ASN A 128 1.06 5.04 0.28
N TRP A 129 0.14 5.94 0.61
CA TRP A 129 -0.61 5.91 1.86
C TRP A 129 -2.05 6.32 1.59
N MET A 130 -2.97 5.80 2.40
CA MET A 130 -4.39 6.06 2.32
C MET A 130 -4.85 6.63 3.66
N GLU A 131 -5.45 7.81 3.66
CA GLU A 131 -6.00 8.44 4.87
C GLU A 131 -7.52 8.22 4.93
N ILE A 132 -8.01 7.72 6.05
CA ILE A 132 -9.45 7.53 6.33
C ILE A 132 -9.90 8.17 7.65
#